data_AF-A0A9Q9B533-F1
#
_entry.id   AF-A0A9Q9B533-F1
#
_cell.length_a   1.000
_cell.length_b   1.000
_cell.length_c   1.000
_cell.angle_alpha   90.00
_cell.angle_beta   90.00
_cell.angle_gamma   90.00
#
_symmetry.space_group_name_H-M   'P 1'
#
loop_
_entity.id
_entity.type
_entity.pdbx_description
1 polymer ?
#
loop_
_entity_poly.entity_id
_entity_poly.type
_entity_poly.pdbx_seq_one_letter_code
_entity_poly.pdbx_strand_id
1 'polypeptide(L)'
;MSQEERAADINPNERDKNVRDVLVHLYEWHCLLSNWIKSNTKGKPSAFLPAPYNRRTYPEMNVEFWKKHQSTPYADAEKMLKKTHKEVMKLIETFSSDELFSKKYFDWTGTATLGSYCVSATSSHYNWAIKDIKKALKKCRGK
;
A
#
# COMPACT_ATOMS: atom_id res chain seq x y z
N MET A 1 -15.02 -12.68 -9.09
CA MET A 1 -14.49 -12.02 -10.31
C MET A 1 -14.07 -13.08 -11.30
N SER A 2 -14.52 -13.01 -12.55
CA SER A 2 -14.07 -13.84 -13.66
C SER A 2 -12.60 -13.56 -14.01
N GLN A 3 -12.00 -14.41 -14.86
CA GLN A 3 -10.64 -14.17 -15.36
C GLN A 3 -10.57 -12.88 -16.18
N GLU A 4 -11.58 -12.60 -16.99
CA GLU A 4 -11.71 -11.38 -17.78
C GLU A 4 -11.76 -10.14 -16.88
N GLU A 5 -12.59 -10.17 -15.83
CA GLU A 5 -12.70 -9.07 -14.85
C GLU A 5 -11.39 -8.80 -14.10
N ARG A 6 -10.61 -9.86 -13.82
CA ARG A 6 -9.29 -9.75 -13.19
C ARG A 6 -8.28 -9.08 -14.12
N ALA A 7 -8.39 -9.33 -15.42
CA ALA A 7 -7.52 -8.81 -16.47
C ALA A 7 -7.95 -7.44 -17.01
N ALA A 8 -9.11 -6.94 -16.58
CA ALA A 8 -9.63 -5.65 -17.04
C ALA A 8 -8.70 -4.48 -16.67
N ASP A 9 -8.53 -3.56 -17.64
CA ASP A 9 -7.65 -2.40 -17.48
C ASP A 9 -8.12 -1.46 -16.35
N ILE A 10 -7.28 -1.29 -15.33
CA ILE A 10 -7.52 -0.37 -14.20
C ILE A 10 -7.03 1.05 -14.57
N ASN A 11 -7.68 1.69 -15.53
CA ASN A 11 -7.38 3.06 -15.99
C ASN A 11 -5.95 3.19 -16.63
N PRO A 12 -5.70 4.12 -17.56
CA PRO A 12 -4.36 4.24 -18.14
C PRO A 12 -3.41 4.87 -17.12
N ASN A 13 -2.61 4.07 -16.43
CA ASN A 13 -1.44 4.52 -15.69
C ASN A 13 -0.26 3.56 -15.93
N GLU A 14 0.95 3.87 -15.45
CA GLU A 14 2.17 3.10 -15.75
C GLU A 14 2.33 1.79 -14.95
N ARG A 15 1.55 1.57 -13.89
CA ARG A 15 1.83 0.55 -12.86
C ARG A 15 0.65 -0.34 -12.43
N ASP A 16 -0.58 0.15 -12.50
CA ASP A 16 -1.78 -0.53 -12.00
C ASP A 16 -2.60 -0.97 -13.21
N LYS A 17 -2.10 -1.94 -13.99
CA LYS A 17 -2.72 -2.28 -15.28
C LYS A 17 -3.96 -3.16 -15.11
N ASN A 18 -3.96 -4.04 -14.13
CA ASN A 18 -5.03 -5.01 -13.87
C ASN A 18 -5.25 -5.14 -12.35
N VAL A 19 -6.20 -5.98 -11.91
CA VAL A 19 -6.50 -6.11 -10.48
C VAL A 19 -5.31 -6.67 -9.70
N ARG A 20 -4.54 -7.62 -10.26
CA ARG A 20 -3.35 -8.17 -9.60
C ARG A 20 -2.32 -7.07 -9.31
N ASP A 21 -2.14 -6.13 -10.21
CA ASP A 21 -1.21 -5.01 -10.04
C ASP A 21 -1.65 -4.08 -8.89
N VAL A 22 -2.94 -3.77 -8.78
CA VAL A 22 -3.49 -3.01 -7.64
C VAL A 22 -3.27 -3.75 -6.32
N LEU A 23 -3.46 -5.07 -6.29
CA LEU A 23 -3.29 -5.87 -5.07
C LEU A 23 -1.83 -5.88 -4.60
N VAL A 24 -0.86 -6.05 -5.52
CA VAL A 24 0.56 -6.01 -5.16
C VAL A 24 1.01 -4.61 -4.76
N HIS A 25 0.42 -3.56 -5.35
CA HIS A 25 0.66 -2.18 -4.93
C HIS A 25 0.29 -1.98 -3.45
N LEU A 26 -0.92 -2.38 -3.06
CA LEU A 26 -1.36 -2.30 -1.66
C LEU A 26 -0.47 -3.14 -0.73
N TYR A 27 -0.08 -4.33 -1.17
CA TYR A 27 0.83 -5.20 -0.42
C TYR A 27 2.21 -4.54 -0.17
N GLU A 28 2.84 -3.95 -1.18
CA GLU A 28 4.15 -3.32 -1.02
C GLU A 28 4.07 -2.10 -0.09
N TRP A 29 2.98 -1.33 -0.15
CA TRP A 29 2.76 -0.22 0.78
C TRP A 29 2.53 -0.67 2.24
N HIS A 30 1.90 -1.83 2.45
CA HIS A 30 1.87 -2.45 3.79
C HIS A 30 3.27 -2.82 4.27
N CYS A 31 4.10 -3.38 3.40
CA CYS A 31 5.48 -3.74 3.72
C CYS A 31 6.31 -2.50 4.09
N LEU A 32 6.18 -1.41 3.33
CA LEU A 32 6.82 -0.13 3.66
C LEU A 32 6.43 0.36 5.05
N LEU A 33 5.12 0.43 5.34
CA LEU A 33 4.62 0.87 6.65
C LEU A 33 5.14 -0.02 7.78
N SER A 34 4.98 -1.35 7.66
CA SER A 34 5.41 -2.30 8.67
C SER A 34 6.92 -2.21 8.93
N ASN A 35 7.74 -2.17 7.87
CA ASN A 35 9.19 -2.12 8.01
C ASN A 35 9.66 -0.80 8.61
N TRP A 36 9.08 0.31 8.18
CA TRP A 36 9.39 1.64 8.69
C TRP A 36 9.07 1.77 10.18
N ILE A 37 7.87 1.35 10.61
CA ILE A 37 7.49 1.35 12.02
C ILE A 37 8.44 0.46 12.82
N LYS A 38 8.60 -0.81 12.43
CA LYS A 38 9.43 -1.79 13.17
C LYS A 38 10.90 -1.38 13.27
N SER A 39 11.45 -0.73 12.25
CA SER A 39 12.83 -0.25 12.29
C SER A 39 12.98 0.88 13.30
N ASN A 40 12.12 1.90 13.21
CA ASN A 40 12.21 3.07 14.06
C ASN A 40 11.87 2.77 15.52
N THR A 41 10.89 1.90 15.79
CA THR A 41 10.58 1.45 17.17
C THR A 41 11.72 0.64 17.80
N LYS A 42 12.61 0.06 17.00
CA LYS A 42 13.83 -0.63 17.47
C LYS A 42 15.04 0.30 17.59
N GLY A 43 14.84 1.62 17.50
CA GLY A 43 15.93 2.59 17.54
C GLY A 43 16.86 2.54 16.33
N LYS A 44 16.38 2.01 15.19
CA LYS A 44 17.10 2.00 13.91
C LYS A 44 16.47 3.03 12.98
N PRO A 45 17.02 4.25 12.87
CA PRO A 45 16.44 5.32 12.07
C PRO A 45 16.22 4.88 10.63
N SER A 46 15.00 5.07 10.13
CA SER A 46 14.63 4.71 8.76
C SER A 46 13.62 5.70 8.21
N ALA A 47 13.80 6.08 6.94
CA ALA A 47 12.81 6.86 6.21
C ALA A 47 11.64 5.99 5.75
N PHE A 48 10.44 6.57 5.68
CA PHE A 48 9.26 5.83 5.20
C PHE A 48 9.41 5.37 3.75
N LEU A 49 9.97 6.25 2.91
CA LEU A 49 10.37 5.90 1.55
C LEU A 49 11.84 5.44 1.59
N PRO A 50 12.15 4.22 1.13
CA PRO A 50 13.51 3.72 1.11
C PRO A 50 14.35 4.49 0.09
N ALA A 51 15.65 4.65 0.38
CA ALA A 51 16.59 5.20 -0.60
C ALA A 51 16.59 4.35 -1.89
N PRO A 52 16.71 4.96 -3.08
CA PRO A 52 16.97 6.38 -3.34
C PRO A 52 15.70 7.26 -3.42
N TYR A 53 14.52 6.74 -3.06
CA TYR A 53 13.25 7.40 -3.33
C TYR A 53 12.89 8.48 -2.31
N ASN A 54 12.17 9.49 -2.78
CA ASN A 54 11.62 10.58 -1.98
C ASN A 54 10.21 10.94 -2.48
N ARG A 55 9.58 11.98 -1.91
CA ARG A 55 8.21 12.38 -2.28
C ARG A 55 8.03 12.76 -3.76
N ARG A 56 9.09 13.12 -4.47
CA ARG A 56 9.05 13.41 -5.92
C ARG A 56 9.27 12.16 -6.76
N THR A 57 10.11 11.22 -6.30
CA THR A 57 10.53 10.03 -7.07
C THR A 57 9.81 8.74 -6.65
N TYR A 58 8.97 8.76 -5.62
CA TYR A 58 8.17 7.58 -5.25
C TYR A 58 7.24 7.07 -6.37
N PRO A 59 6.77 7.86 -7.38
CA PRO A 59 6.07 7.29 -8.52
C PRO A 59 6.92 6.24 -9.26
N GLU A 60 8.22 6.48 -9.43
CA GLU A 60 9.17 5.54 -10.04
C GLU A 60 9.30 4.26 -9.19
N MET A 61 9.39 4.39 -7.86
CA MET A 61 9.37 3.25 -6.94
C MET A 61 8.14 2.37 -7.14
N ASN A 62 6.97 2.99 -7.36
CA ASN A 62 5.74 2.23 -7.58
C ASN A 62 5.74 1.47 -8.92
N VAL A 63 6.45 1.98 -9.94
CA VAL A 63 6.69 1.24 -11.18
C VAL A 63 7.64 0.06 -10.93
N GLU A 64 8.65 0.23 -10.08
CA GLU A 64 9.53 -0.88 -9.68
C GLU A 64 8.77 -1.98 -8.90
N PHE A 65 7.83 -1.61 -8.02
CA PHE A 65 6.92 -2.58 -7.39
C PHE A 65 6.13 -3.38 -8.41
N TRP A 66 5.58 -2.70 -9.42
CA TRP A 66 4.88 -3.37 -10.51
C TRP A 66 5.81 -4.34 -11.26
N LYS A 67 7.02 -3.90 -11.68
CA LYS A 67 8.00 -4.75 -12.38
C LYS A 67 8.36 -5.99 -11.56
N LYS A 68 8.62 -5.83 -10.26
CA LYS A 68 8.97 -6.91 -9.32
C LYS A 68 7.91 -8.02 -9.28
N HIS A 69 6.65 -7.68 -9.48
CA HIS A 69 5.52 -8.60 -9.30
C HIS A 69 4.93 -9.16 -10.60
N GLN A 70 5.58 -8.98 -11.76
CA GLN A 70 5.03 -9.48 -13.02
C GLN A 70 4.88 -11.00 -13.07
N SER A 71 5.73 -11.74 -12.37
CA SER A 71 5.63 -13.19 -12.20
C SER A 71 4.70 -13.63 -11.06
N THR A 72 4.14 -12.70 -10.28
CA THR A 72 3.24 -13.02 -9.16
C THR A 72 1.83 -13.33 -9.68
N PRO A 73 1.31 -14.55 -9.45
CA PRO A 73 -0.07 -14.89 -9.80
C PRO A 73 -1.10 -14.08 -9.00
N TYR A 74 -2.29 -13.87 -9.58
CA TYR A 74 -3.39 -13.17 -8.90
C TYR A 74 -3.72 -13.76 -7.51
N ALA A 75 -3.79 -15.10 -7.41
CA ALA A 75 -4.11 -15.78 -6.15
C ALA A 75 -3.07 -15.49 -5.05
N ASP A 76 -1.80 -15.40 -5.43
CA ASP A 76 -0.72 -15.07 -4.50
C ASP A 76 -0.76 -13.60 -4.12
N ALA A 77 -0.99 -12.68 -5.07
CA ALA A 77 -1.17 -11.26 -4.76
C ALA A 77 -2.31 -11.03 -3.77
N GLU A 78 -3.45 -11.72 -3.94
CA GLU A 78 -4.58 -11.68 -3.02
C GLU A 78 -4.21 -12.22 -1.63
N LYS A 79 -3.53 -13.38 -1.58
CA LYS A 79 -3.07 -13.98 -0.33
C LYS A 79 -2.07 -13.09 0.41
N MET A 80 -1.13 -12.50 -0.32
CA MET A 80 -0.12 -11.56 0.19
C MET A 80 -0.78 -10.33 0.80
N LEU A 81 -1.72 -9.69 0.08
CA LEU A 81 -2.45 -8.54 0.59
C LEU A 81 -3.26 -8.87 1.85
N LYS A 82 -4.02 -9.98 1.83
CA LYS A 82 -4.81 -10.43 3.00
C LYS A 82 -3.93 -10.69 4.22
N LYS A 83 -2.76 -11.31 4.00
CA LYS A 83 -1.79 -11.57 5.06
C LYS A 83 -1.23 -10.26 5.63
N THR A 84 -0.70 -9.38 4.78
CA THR A 84 -0.08 -8.14 5.26
C THR A 84 -1.09 -7.16 5.85
N HIS A 85 -2.34 -7.16 5.38
CA HIS A 85 -3.41 -6.41 6.03
C HIS A 85 -3.58 -6.82 7.50
N LYS A 86 -3.69 -8.14 7.77
CA LYS A 86 -3.81 -8.64 9.15
C LYS A 86 -2.60 -8.29 10.01
N GLU A 87 -1.40 -8.36 9.44
CA GLU A 87 -0.16 -8.02 10.15
C GLU A 87 -0.06 -6.51 10.45
N VAL A 88 -0.46 -5.65 9.51
CA VAL A 88 -0.49 -4.20 9.71
C VAL A 88 -1.57 -3.79 10.71
N MET A 89 -2.78 -4.36 10.64
CA MET A 89 -3.82 -4.05 11.63
C MET A 89 -3.35 -4.42 13.05
N LYS A 90 -2.80 -5.62 13.24
CA LYS A 90 -2.22 -6.05 14.52
C LYS A 90 -1.11 -5.11 15.00
N LEU A 91 -0.27 -4.62 14.10
CA LEU A 91 0.78 -3.65 14.43
C LEU A 91 0.20 -2.30 14.84
N ILE A 92 -0.83 -1.80 14.15
CA ILE A 92 -1.48 -0.54 14.51
C ILE A 92 -2.15 -0.65 15.89
N GLU A 93 -2.78 -1.79 16.19
CA GLU A 93 -3.43 -2.08 17.47
C GLU A 93 -2.48 -2.10 18.66
N THR A 94 -1.15 -2.21 18.46
CA THR A 94 -0.20 -2.12 19.57
C THR A 94 0.06 -0.69 20.06
N PHE A 95 -0.40 0.32 19.33
CA PHE A 95 -0.20 1.72 19.67
C PHE A 95 -1.44 2.30 20.34
N SER A 96 -1.22 3.11 21.37
CA SER A 96 -2.23 3.93 22.02
C SER A 96 -2.75 5.05 21.10
N SER A 97 -3.88 5.66 21.48
CA SER A 97 -4.40 6.82 20.76
C SER A 97 -3.42 8.00 20.74
N ASP A 98 -2.69 8.24 21.83
CA ASP A 98 -1.67 9.30 21.88
C ASP A 98 -0.51 9.01 20.93
N GLU A 99 -0.02 7.77 20.91
CA GLU A 99 1.02 7.33 19.96
C GLU A 99 0.62 7.52 18.51
N LEU A 100 -0.65 7.25 18.19
CA LEU A 100 -1.18 7.35 16.83
C LEU A 100 -1.48 8.79 16.41
N PHE A 101 -1.98 9.64 17.33
CA PHE A 101 -2.63 10.89 16.95
C PHE A 101 -1.99 12.16 17.53
N SER A 102 -1.06 12.04 18.48
CA SER A 102 -0.29 13.18 18.95
C SER A 102 0.81 13.57 17.96
N LYS A 103 0.91 14.86 17.66
CA LYS A 103 2.02 15.40 16.87
C LYS A 103 3.32 15.26 17.66
N LYS A 104 4.41 14.93 16.97
CA LYS A 104 5.75 14.78 17.56
C LYS A 104 5.84 13.75 18.69
N TYR A 105 4.89 12.81 18.79
CA TYR A 105 5.03 11.68 19.72
C TYR A 105 6.26 10.84 19.35
N PHE A 106 6.41 10.59 18.05
CA PHE A 106 7.58 9.93 17.48
C PHE A 106 8.37 10.91 16.61
N ASP A 107 9.64 11.14 16.93
CA ASP A 107 10.49 12.08 16.18
C ASP A 107 10.61 11.74 14.69
N TRP A 108 10.53 10.44 14.36
CA TRP A 108 10.64 9.92 12.99
C TRP A 108 9.38 10.14 12.13
N THR A 109 8.27 10.64 12.67
CA THR A 109 7.08 11.01 11.87
C THR A 109 7.14 12.44 11.33
N GLY A 110 8.18 13.21 11.67
CA GLY A 110 8.36 14.59 11.24
C GLY A 110 7.22 15.51 11.71
N THR A 111 6.57 16.20 10.78
CA THR A 111 5.44 17.10 11.10
C THR A 111 4.08 16.40 11.15
N ALA A 112 4.02 15.13 10.76
CA ALA A 112 2.79 14.34 10.73
C ALA A 112 2.67 13.42 11.95
N THR A 113 1.53 12.74 12.09
CA THR A 113 1.29 11.74 13.14
C THR A 113 1.51 10.33 12.60
N LEU A 114 1.80 9.36 13.46
CA LEU A 114 1.90 7.95 13.03
C LEU A 114 0.59 7.48 12.35
N GLY A 115 -0.55 7.85 12.92
CA GLY A 115 -1.87 7.53 12.39
C GLY A 115 -2.07 8.03 10.95
N SER A 116 -1.50 9.18 10.57
CA SER A 116 -1.58 9.68 9.19
C SER A 116 -0.85 8.79 8.18
N TYR A 117 0.29 8.20 8.54
CA TYR A 117 1.01 7.22 7.72
C TYR A 117 0.24 5.89 7.66
N CYS A 118 -0.37 5.48 8.78
CA CYS A 118 -1.22 4.30 8.81
C CYS A 118 -2.41 4.45 7.85
N VAL A 119 -3.12 5.58 7.93
CA VAL A 119 -4.25 5.89 7.03
C VAL A 119 -3.83 5.94 5.57
N SER A 120 -2.68 6.55 5.26
CA SER A 120 -2.21 6.69 3.88
C SER A 120 -1.87 5.34 3.23
N ALA A 121 -1.31 4.39 3.99
CA ALA A 121 -0.97 3.07 3.50
C ALA A 121 -2.09 2.02 3.66
N THR A 122 -3.19 2.35 4.35
CA THR A 122 -4.31 1.42 4.60
C THR A 122 -5.65 1.99 4.12
N SER A 123 -6.50 2.51 5.00
CA SER A 123 -7.89 2.87 4.72
C SER A 123 -8.05 3.82 3.52
N SER A 124 -7.24 4.87 3.43
CA SER A 124 -7.26 5.78 2.27
C SER A 124 -6.83 5.06 0.99
N HIS A 125 -5.86 4.17 1.10
CA HIS A 125 -5.36 3.41 -0.05
C HIS A 125 -6.37 2.37 -0.54
N TYR A 126 -7.07 1.70 0.39
CA TYR A 126 -8.15 0.78 0.06
C TYR A 126 -9.31 1.50 -0.63
N ASN A 127 -9.67 2.69 -0.17
CA ASN A 127 -10.72 3.48 -0.81
C ASN A 127 -10.38 3.81 -2.26
N TRP A 128 -9.12 4.20 -2.54
CA TRP A 128 -8.64 4.37 -3.90
C TRP A 128 -8.75 3.07 -4.72
N ALA A 129 -8.19 1.97 -4.22
CA ALA A 129 -8.18 0.70 -4.94
C ALA A 129 -9.59 0.19 -5.25
N ILE A 130 -10.51 0.25 -4.28
CA ILE A 130 -11.91 -0.15 -4.46
C ILE A 130 -12.59 0.69 -5.53
N LYS A 131 -12.36 2.02 -5.52
CA LYS A 131 -12.93 2.94 -6.51
C LYS A 131 -12.45 2.58 -7.92
N ASP A 132 -11.15 2.38 -8.09
CA ASP A 132 -10.55 2.13 -9.41
C ASP A 132 -10.94 0.74 -9.94
N ILE A 133 -10.94 -0.29 -9.09
CA ILE A 133 -11.42 -1.63 -9.46
C ILE A 133 -12.90 -1.59 -9.85
N LYS A 134 -13.76 -0.93 -9.07
CA LYS A 134 -15.20 -0.81 -9.40
C LYS A 134 -15.41 -0.13 -10.74
N LYS A 135 -14.65 0.92 -11.05
CA LYS A 135 -14.71 1.63 -12.34
C LYS A 135 -14.34 0.69 -13.49
N ALA A 136 -13.27 -0.08 -13.36
CA ALA A 136 -12.84 -1.05 -14.37
C ALA A 136 -13.85 -2.18 -14.57
N LEU A 137 -14.38 -2.75 -13.48
CA LEU A 137 -15.41 -3.79 -13.54
C LEU A 137 -16.69 -3.29 -14.21
N LYS A 138 -17.13 -2.06 -13.93
CA LYS A 138 -18.28 -1.47 -14.61
C LYS A 138 -18.05 -1.35 -16.12
N LYS A 139 -16.85 -0.93 -16.54
CA LYS A 139 -16.47 -0.84 -17.95
C LYS A 139 -16.38 -2.22 -18.62
N CYS A 140 -15.87 -3.23 -17.90
CA CYS A 140 -15.73 -4.60 -18.41
C CYS A 140 -17.09 -5.28 -18.58
N ARG A 141 -18.01 -5.13 -17.62
CA ARG A 141 -19.35 -5.75 -17.65
C ARG A 141 -20.36 -5.05 -18.56
N GLY A 142 -20.10 -3.79 -18.89
CA GLY A 142 -20.91 -3.02 -19.83
C GLY A 142 -20.46 -3.16 -21.28
N LYS A 143 -19.41 -3.95 -21.53
CA LYS A 143 -19.07 -4.48 -22.85
C LYS A 143 -19.79 -5.82 -23.01
#